data_AF-A0A7S3X7H6-F1
#
_entry.id   AF-A0A7S3X7H6-F1
#
_cell.length_a   1.000
_cell.length_b   1.000
_cell.length_c   1.000
_cell.angle_alpha   90.00
_cell.angle_beta   90.00
_cell.angle_gamma   90.00
#
_symmetry.space_group_name_H-M   'P 1'
#
loop_
_entity.id
_entity.type
_entity.pdbx_description
1 polymer ?
#
loop_
_entity_poly.entity_id
_entity_poly.type
_entity_poly.pdbx_seq_one_letter_code
_entity_poly.pdbx_strand_id
1 'polypeptide(L)'
;GEGGGGGEAALSLADSTAFACRFLSDERLGTLFASAAARSEARGWLGGLCFCGLGEHAFPLLQSYIDRSSDVQTAAALLLSAPKGVLSLPLPRHWLDTYRRMLNRWQLYHARCRLDIAAARARSAEGERRVGEPA
;
A
#
# COMPACT_ATOMS: atom_id res chain seq x y z
N GLY A 1 38.31 8.48 21.04
CA GLY A 1 38.82 8.75 19.69
C GLY A 1 37.62 9.01 18.82
N GLU A 2 37.60 10.20 18.23
CA GLU A 2 36.55 10.76 17.37
C GLU A 2 36.34 9.99 16.06
N GLY A 3 35.22 10.28 15.42
CA GLY A 3 34.85 9.86 14.07
C GLY A 3 33.32 9.78 13.99
N GLY A 4 32.57 10.87 13.80
CA GLY A 4 32.76 11.84 12.72
C GLY A 4 31.96 11.34 11.50
N GLY A 5 30.68 11.68 11.47
CA GLY A 5 29.75 11.26 10.42
C GLY A 5 28.38 11.92 10.61
N GLY A 6 28.37 13.24 10.74
CA GLY A 6 27.15 14.03 10.65
C GLY A 6 26.59 13.93 9.23
N GLY A 7 25.80 12.89 8.96
CA GLY A 7 24.85 12.94 7.86
C GLY A 7 23.84 14.01 8.23
N GLU A 8 23.66 15.02 7.37
CA GLU A 8 22.50 15.90 7.43
C GLU A 8 21.27 15.02 7.69
N ALA A 9 20.66 15.15 8.87
CA ALA A 9 19.51 14.34 9.23
C ALA A 9 18.38 14.72 8.29
N ALA A 10 18.19 13.94 7.22
CA ALA A 10 17.07 14.11 6.32
C ALA A 10 15.80 14.10 7.17
N LEU A 11 15.01 15.17 7.06
CA LEU A 11 13.76 15.30 7.81
C LEU A 11 12.94 14.04 7.61
N SER A 12 12.29 13.57 8.68
CA SER A 12 11.38 12.44 8.56
C SER A 12 10.27 12.77 7.55
N LEU A 13 9.67 11.74 6.95
CA LEU A 13 8.54 11.93 6.04
C LEU A 13 7.43 12.77 6.70
N ALA A 14 7.18 12.50 7.98
CA ALA A 14 6.18 13.22 8.77
C ALA A 14 6.55 14.70 8.92
N ASP A 15 7.80 15.01 9.32
CA ASP A 15 8.26 16.39 9.50
C ASP A 15 8.29 17.16 8.18
N SER A 16 8.80 16.54 7.11
CA SER A 16 8.81 17.12 5.78
C SER A 16 7.39 17.39 5.26
N THR A 17 6.44 16.49 5.53
CA THR A 17 5.04 16.66 5.13
C THR A 17 4.37 17.74 5.96
N ALA A 18 4.58 17.76 7.28
CA ALA A 18 4.04 18.80 8.17
C ALA A 18 4.56 20.19 7.81
N PHE A 19 5.86 20.30 7.49
CA PHE A 19 6.46 21.53 7.01
C PHE A 19 5.84 21.97 5.68
N ALA A 20 5.70 21.06 4.72
CA ALA A 20 5.05 21.35 3.45
C ALA A 20 3.61 21.87 3.64
N CYS A 21 2.81 21.22 4.48
CA CYS A 21 1.44 21.65 4.78
C CYS A 21 1.38 23.01 5.50
N ARG A 22 2.40 23.37 6.27
CA ARG A 22 2.44 24.64 7.01
C ARG A 22 2.87 25.82 6.14
N PHE A 23 3.74 25.60 5.15
CA PHE A 23 4.43 26.69 4.45
C PHE A 23 4.15 26.76 2.94
N LEU A 24 3.53 25.75 2.34
CA LEU A 24 3.15 25.78 0.92
C LEU A 24 1.69 26.17 0.74
N SER A 25 1.38 26.83 -0.38
CA SER A 25 0.01 26.98 -0.85
C SER A 25 -0.55 25.65 -1.34
N ASP A 26 -1.87 25.51 -1.36
CA ASP A 26 -2.57 24.29 -1.80
C ASP A 26 -2.11 23.82 -3.19
N GLU A 27 -1.89 24.74 -4.13
CA GLU A 27 -1.40 24.44 -5.49
C GLU A 27 0.01 23.83 -5.46
N ARG A 28 0.92 24.43 -4.69
CA ARG A 28 2.30 23.93 -4.57
C ARG A 28 2.35 22.62 -3.80
N LEU A 29 1.49 22.46 -2.79
CA LEU A 29 1.35 21.24 -2.02
C LEU A 29 0.83 20.09 -2.89
N GLY A 30 -0.20 20.35 -3.72
CA GLY A 30 -0.71 19.39 -4.69
C GLY A 30 0.36 18.92 -5.66
N THR A 31 1.13 19.87 -6.22
CA THR A 31 2.25 19.55 -7.13
C THR A 31 3.35 18.74 -6.45
N LEU A 32 3.67 19.07 -5.19
CA LEU A 32 4.67 18.36 -4.40
C LEU A 32 4.24 16.92 -4.12
N PHE A 33 2.99 16.69 -3.68
CA PHE A 33 2.48 15.35 -3.41
C PHE A 33 2.33 14.51 -4.68
N ALA A 34 1.86 15.09 -5.78
CA ALA A 34 1.81 14.40 -7.07
C ALA A 34 3.22 13.95 -7.51
N SER A 35 4.20 14.85 -7.40
CA SER A 35 5.60 14.54 -7.72
C SER A 35 6.19 13.48 -6.78
N ALA A 36 5.86 13.54 -5.49
CA ALA A 36 6.29 12.57 -4.50
C ALA A 36 5.69 11.18 -4.76
N ALA A 37 4.39 11.12 -5.10
CA ALA A 37 3.71 9.89 -5.48
C ALA A 37 4.35 9.27 -6.73
N ALA A 38 4.57 10.06 -7.79
CA ALA A 38 5.21 9.57 -9.03
C ALA A 38 6.64 9.03 -8.79
N ARG A 39 7.45 9.72 -7.99
CA ARG A 39 8.78 9.20 -7.60
C ARG A 39 8.69 7.94 -6.77
N SER A 40 7.71 7.86 -5.87
CA SER A 40 7.50 6.69 -5.02
C SER A 40 7.03 5.50 -5.84
N GLU A 41 6.19 5.72 -6.85
CA GLU A 41 5.80 4.71 -7.83
C GLU A 41 7.00 4.24 -8.64
N ALA A 42 7.79 5.14 -9.25
CA ALA A 42 8.96 4.76 -10.04
C ALA A 42 9.98 3.93 -9.24
N ARG A 43 10.11 4.22 -7.93
CA ARG A 43 10.97 3.50 -6.99
C ARG A 43 10.25 2.39 -6.23
N GLY A 44 8.95 2.21 -6.46
CA GLY A 44 7.99 1.40 -5.67
C GLY A 44 8.34 1.37 -4.20
N TRP A 45 8.48 2.57 -3.65
CA TRP A 45 8.72 2.80 -2.24
C TRP A 45 7.36 2.89 -1.54
N LEU A 46 7.07 1.93 -0.65
CA LEU A 46 5.77 1.81 0.01
C LEU A 46 5.39 3.01 0.89
N GLY A 47 6.34 3.83 1.32
CA GLY A 47 6.06 5.09 2.01
C GLY A 47 5.24 6.07 1.14
N GLY A 48 5.26 5.91 -0.18
CA GLY A 48 4.42 6.68 -1.10
C GLY A 48 2.92 6.47 -0.94
N LEU A 49 2.50 5.39 -0.27
CA LEU A 49 1.08 5.15 0.07
C LEU A 49 0.50 6.27 0.94
N CYS A 50 1.34 7.01 1.69
CA CYS A 50 0.91 8.19 2.43
C CYS A 50 0.39 9.32 1.51
N PHE A 51 0.80 9.33 0.23
CA PHE A 51 0.41 10.37 -0.73
C PHE A 51 -0.72 9.94 -1.67
N CYS A 52 -0.82 8.66 -2.02
CA CYS A 52 -1.84 8.16 -2.96
C CYS A 52 -2.95 7.32 -2.29
N GLY A 53 -2.85 7.04 -1.00
CA GLY A 53 -3.77 6.15 -0.29
C GLY A 53 -3.59 4.68 -0.69
N LEU A 54 -4.55 3.83 -0.30
CA LEU A 54 -4.51 2.38 -0.55
C LEU A 54 -5.69 1.91 -1.41
N GLY A 55 -5.98 2.66 -2.48
CA GLY A 55 -7.01 2.34 -3.48
C GLY A 55 -6.41 1.95 -4.84
N GLU A 56 -7.19 2.06 -5.91
CA GLU A 56 -6.73 1.73 -7.28
C GLU A 56 -5.51 2.55 -7.73
N HIS A 57 -5.43 3.81 -7.30
CA HIS A 57 -4.29 4.68 -7.57
C HIS A 57 -2.96 4.17 -6.96
N ALA A 58 -3.02 3.26 -5.98
CA ALA A 58 -1.83 2.65 -5.38
C ALA A 58 -1.31 1.47 -6.20
N PHE A 59 -2.07 0.95 -7.17
CA PHE A 59 -1.69 -0.26 -7.89
C PHE A 59 -0.40 -0.13 -8.69
N PRO A 60 -0.13 0.97 -9.40
CA PRO A 60 1.15 1.14 -10.08
C PRO A 60 2.34 1.11 -9.10
N LEU A 61 2.18 1.74 -7.93
CA LEU A 61 3.20 1.73 -6.87
C LEU A 61 3.42 0.32 -6.31
N LEU A 62 2.34 -0.40 -6.00
CA LEU A 62 2.42 -1.77 -5.48
C LEU A 62 2.98 -2.74 -6.52
N GLN A 63 2.60 -2.61 -7.79
CA GLN A 63 3.16 -3.41 -8.89
C GLN A 63 4.66 -3.15 -9.01
N SER A 64 5.05 -1.88 -9.04
CA SER A 64 6.44 -1.46 -9.08
C SER A 64 7.24 -2.00 -7.88
N TYR A 65 6.67 -2.02 -6.67
CA TYR A 65 7.27 -2.65 -5.49
C TYR A 65 7.50 -4.16 -5.71
N ILE A 66 6.47 -4.88 -6.18
CA ILE A 66 6.55 -6.32 -6.46
C ILE A 66 7.62 -6.61 -7.51
N ASP A 67 7.67 -5.84 -8.60
CA ASP A 67 8.61 -6.09 -9.71
C ASP A 67 10.08 -5.98 -9.26
N ARG A 68 10.38 -5.05 -8.34
CA ARG A 68 11.75 -4.90 -7.82
C ARG A 68 12.09 -5.83 -6.66
N SER A 69 11.12 -6.19 -5.83
CA SER A 69 11.37 -6.97 -4.61
C SER A 69 11.06 -8.46 -4.75
N SER A 70 10.25 -8.83 -5.75
CA SER A 70 9.56 -10.13 -5.84
C SER A 70 8.69 -10.46 -4.61
N ASP A 71 8.36 -9.47 -3.78
CA ASP A 71 7.59 -9.66 -2.55
C ASP A 71 6.10 -9.36 -2.77
N VAL A 72 5.39 -10.36 -3.29
CA VAL A 72 3.92 -10.32 -3.42
C VAL A 72 3.20 -10.45 -2.07
N GLN A 73 3.88 -10.98 -1.04
CA GLN A 73 3.30 -11.17 0.28
C GLN A 73 2.97 -9.84 0.94
N THR A 74 3.91 -8.88 0.92
CA THR A 74 3.70 -7.55 1.51
C THR A 74 2.59 -6.80 0.79
N ALA A 75 2.54 -6.85 -0.55
CA ALA A 75 1.46 -6.25 -1.32
C ALA A 75 0.09 -6.87 -0.99
N ALA A 76 0.01 -8.20 -0.93
CA ALA A 76 -1.22 -8.90 -0.54
C ALA A 76 -1.64 -8.55 0.89
N ALA A 77 -0.69 -8.46 1.83
CA ALA A 77 -0.96 -8.11 3.22
C ALA A 77 -1.52 -6.69 3.36
N LEU A 78 -0.93 -5.71 2.66
CA LEU A 78 -1.43 -4.34 2.63
C LEU A 78 -2.88 -4.28 2.12
N LEU A 79 -3.18 -4.99 1.04
CA LEU A 79 -4.52 -5.00 0.43
C LEU A 79 -5.60 -5.63 1.31
N LEU A 80 -5.25 -6.42 2.32
CA LEU A 80 -6.23 -6.91 3.32
C LEU A 80 -6.76 -5.77 4.21
N SER A 81 -6.01 -4.67 4.29
CA SER A 81 -6.38 -3.44 5.01
C SER A 81 -6.88 -2.33 4.08
N ALA A 82 -6.98 -2.59 2.77
CA ALA A 82 -7.48 -1.62 1.81
C ALA A 82 -8.99 -1.34 2.02
N PRO A 83 -9.49 -0.19 1.50
CA PRO A 83 -10.91 0.08 1.46
C PRO A 83 -11.73 -1.06 0.82
N LYS A 84 -13.01 -1.11 1.20
CA LYS A 84 -13.96 -2.11 0.70
C LYS A 84 -14.01 -2.08 -0.83
N GLY A 85 -14.21 -3.24 -1.45
CA GLY A 85 -14.18 -3.41 -2.91
C GLY A 85 -12.79 -3.59 -3.52
N VAL A 86 -11.72 -2.98 -2.96
CA VAL A 86 -10.38 -2.98 -3.57
C VAL A 86 -9.82 -4.40 -3.74
N LEU A 87 -9.93 -5.24 -2.71
CA LEU A 87 -9.44 -6.63 -2.77
C LEU A 87 -10.20 -7.49 -3.81
N SER A 88 -11.37 -7.05 -4.26
CA SER A 88 -12.15 -7.72 -5.30
C SER A 88 -11.76 -7.34 -6.72
N LEU A 89 -10.87 -6.38 -6.91
CA LEU A 89 -10.42 -5.95 -8.22
C LEU A 89 -9.44 -6.97 -8.84
N PRO A 90 -9.34 -7.05 -10.18
CA PRO A 90 -8.59 -8.10 -10.87
C PRO A 90 -7.12 -8.21 -10.43
N LEU A 91 -6.44 -7.07 -10.28
CA LEU A 91 -5.01 -7.03 -9.98
C LEU A 91 -4.71 -7.42 -8.50
N PRO A 92 -5.37 -6.84 -7.48
CA PRO A 92 -5.32 -7.34 -6.11
C PRO A 92 -5.64 -8.84 -5.96
N ARG A 93 -6.66 -9.33 -6.67
CA ARG A 93 -7.01 -10.76 -6.69
C ARG A 93 -5.86 -11.60 -7.25
N HIS A 94 -5.26 -11.16 -8.35
CA HIS A 94 -4.12 -11.84 -8.95
C HIS A 94 -2.94 -11.95 -7.97
N TRP A 95 -2.57 -10.85 -7.28
CA TRP A 95 -1.49 -10.88 -6.29
C TRP A 95 -1.81 -11.80 -5.10
N LEU A 96 -3.05 -11.74 -4.59
CA LEU A 96 -3.51 -12.63 -3.53
C LEU A 96 -3.42 -14.11 -3.96
N ASP A 97 -3.84 -14.44 -5.17
CA ASP A 97 -3.78 -15.80 -5.72
C ASP A 97 -2.35 -16.27 -5.99
N THR A 98 -1.45 -15.36 -6.39
CA THR A 98 -0.02 -15.66 -6.49
C THR A 98 0.56 -16.00 -5.12
N TYR A 99 0.28 -15.20 -4.09
CA TYR A 99 0.76 -15.50 -2.74
C TYR A 99 0.20 -16.83 -2.21
N ARG A 100 -1.10 -17.08 -2.44
CA ARG A 100 -1.76 -18.36 -2.15
C ARG A 100 -1.07 -19.56 -2.79
N ARG A 101 -0.68 -19.46 -4.06
CA ARG A 101 0.06 -20.52 -4.78
C ARG A 101 1.45 -20.73 -4.17
N MET A 102 2.15 -19.66 -3.79
CA MET A 102 3.46 -19.77 -3.13
C MET A 102 3.35 -20.50 -1.79
N LEU A 103 2.40 -20.10 -0.94
CA LEU A 103 2.15 -20.76 0.34
C LEU A 103 1.82 -22.25 0.18
N ASN A 104 1.00 -22.60 -0.81
CA ASN A 104 0.70 -24.00 -1.11
C ASN A 104 1.94 -24.79 -1.54
N ARG A 105 2.77 -24.22 -2.41
CA ARG A 105 4.01 -24.85 -2.89
C ARG A 105 5.00 -25.10 -1.75
N TRP A 106 5.08 -24.16 -0.81
CA TRP A 106 5.92 -24.29 0.39
C TRP A 106 5.26 -25.10 1.51
N GLN A 107 4.08 -25.67 1.27
CA GLN A 107 3.31 -26.45 2.25
C GLN A 107 2.97 -25.66 3.54
N LEU A 108 2.91 -24.33 3.45
CA LEU A 108 2.57 -23.43 4.56
C LEU A 108 1.05 -23.29 4.73
N TYR A 109 0.36 -24.42 4.93
CA TYR A 109 -1.10 -24.48 4.94
C TYR A 109 -1.72 -23.65 6.07
N HIS A 110 -1.08 -23.57 7.24
CA HIS A 110 -1.60 -22.77 8.34
C HIS A 110 -1.56 -21.25 8.03
N ALA A 111 -0.49 -20.78 7.40
CA ALA A 111 -0.41 -19.39 6.92
C ALA A 111 -1.43 -19.14 5.81
N ARG A 112 -1.63 -20.11 4.91
CA ARG A 112 -2.64 -20.06 3.85
C ARG A 112 -4.06 -19.93 4.41
N CYS A 113 -4.42 -20.72 5.42
CA CYS A 113 -5.72 -20.62 6.07
C CYS A 113 -5.91 -19.23 6.72
N ARG A 114 -4.90 -18.69 7.40
CA ARG A 114 -4.94 -17.34 7.98
C ARG A 114 -5.17 -16.26 6.93
N LEU A 115 -4.47 -16.36 5.79
CA LEU A 115 -4.64 -15.46 4.65
C LEU A 115 -6.08 -15.51 4.11
N ASP A 116 -6.62 -16.71 3.93
CA ASP A 116 -7.98 -16.89 3.40
C ASP A 116 -9.06 -16.34 4.34
N ILE A 117 -8.91 -16.52 5.65
CA ILE A 117 -9.78 -15.92 6.67
C ILE A 117 -9.71 -14.40 6.62
N ALA A 118 -8.51 -13.82 6.59
CA ALA A 118 -8.33 -12.37 6.51
C ALA A 118 -8.95 -11.81 5.22
N ALA A 119 -8.74 -12.47 4.09
CA ALA A 119 -9.29 -12.06 2.81
C ALA A 119 -10.81 -12.19 2.77
N ALA A 120 -11.38 -13.22 3.42
CA ALA A 120 -12.82 -13.35 3.57
C ALA A 120 -13.40 -12.21 4.41
N ARG A 121 -12.79 -11.86 5.54
CA ARG A 121 -13.21 -10.72 6.38
C ARG A 121 -13.17 -9.40 5.63
N ALA A 122 -12.07 -9.14 4.91
CA ALA A 122 -11.94 -7.94 4.09
C ALA A 122 -13.02 -7.82 3.01
N ARG A 123 -13.50 -8.96 2.46
CA ARG A 123 -14.62 -9.00 1.52
C ARG A 123 -16.00 -8.93 2.20
N SER A 124 -16.22 -9.59 3.34
CA SER A 124 -17.53 -9.62 4.01
C SER A 124 -17.94 -8.26 4.57
N ALA A 125 -16.97 -7.44 4.97
CA ALA A 125 -17.24 -6.06 5.35
C ALA A 125 -17.94 -5.27 4.21
N GLU A 126 -17.87 -5.71 2.95
CA GLU A 126 -18.62 -5.17 1.80
C GLU A 126 -20.15 -5.36 1.90
N GLY A 127 -20.61 -6.48 2.47
CA GLY A 127 -22.01 -6.92 2.39
C GLY A 127 -22.98 -6.19 3.34
N GLU A 128 -22.49 -5.71 4.48
CA GLU A 128 -23.33 -5.15 5.55
C GLU A 128 -23.88 -3.75 5.25
N ARG A 129 -23.35 -3.03 4.25
CA ARG A 129 -23.83 -1.68 3.90
C ARG A 129 -24.94 -1.64 2.85
N ARG A 130 -25.15 -2.71 2.07
CA ARG A 130 -26.17 -2.75 1.00
C ARG A 130 -27.59 -3.02 1.48
N VAL A 131 -27.78 -3.31 2.77
CA VAL A 131 -29.09 -3.62 3.36
C VAL A 131 -29.79 -2.37 3.95
N GLY A 132 -29.19 -1.17 3.84
CA GLY A 132 -29.64 0.01 4.61
C GLY A 132 -29.97 1.30 3.86
N GLU A 133 -29.98 1.36 2.53
CA GLU A 133 -30.21 2.63 1.81
C GLU A 133 -31.31 2.48 0.75
N PRO A 134 -32.49 3.14 0.91
CA PRO A 134 -33.52 3.16 -0.13
C PRO A 134 -33.13 4.07 -1.30
N ALA A 135 -33.63 3.71 -2.48
CA ALA A 135 -33.40 4.36 -3.78
C ALA A 135 -33.94 5.79 -3.89
#